data_AF-A0A7Z8QWI6-F1
#
_entry.id   AF-A0A7Z8QWI6-F1
#
_cell.length_a   1.000
_cell.length_b   1.000
_cell.length_c   1.000
_cell.angle_alpha   90.00
_cell.angle_beta   90.00
_cell.angle_gamma   90.00
#
_symmetry.space_group_name_H-M   'P 1'
#
loop_
_entity.id
_entity.type
_entity.pdbx_description
1 polymer ?
#
loop_
_entity_poly.entity_id
_entity_poly.type
_entity_poly.pdbx_seq_one_letter_code
_entity_poly.pdbx_strand_id
1 'polypeptide(L)'
;MGYFNQNIFRYIGDGWSVPVAGYDIVNENLGYYVEMKNKHNTMNSSSSQKTYMRMQSTLLSNSDANCMLVEVISKNSQNIVWNVSLDSVPVSNDKIRRVSIDKFYELVTSDKYAFKKLCEQLPSVIDDILVEIDLDGELNTVVSELEAVSPNLLKSIYLLSFENYEGFESLNV
;
A
#
# COMPACT_ATOMS: atom_id res chain seq x y z
N MET A 1 8.32 3.84 -1.47
CA MET A 1 6.86 3.63 -1.33
C MET A 1 6.44 2.34 -0.64
N GLY A 2 6.95 1.15 -0.98
CA GLY A 2 6.57 -0.09 -0.27
C GLY A 2 6.93 -0.09 1.22
N TYR A 3 8.19 0.25 1.55
CA TYR A 3 8.70 0.32 2.93
C TYR A 3 8.03 1.42 3.77
N PHE A 4 7.73 2.58 3.15
CA PHE A 4 7.00 3.67 3.81
C PHE A 4 5.58 3.24 4.21
N ASN A 5 4.82 2.67 3.27
CA ASN A 5 3.48 2.19 3.58
C ASN A 5 3.51 1.07 4.62
N GLN A 6 4.43 0.11 4.55
CA GLN A 6 4.53 -0.92 5.59
C GLN A 6 4.82 -0.33 6.98
N ASN A 7 5.68 0.68 7.08
CA ASN A 7 6.03 1.27 8.38
C ASN A 7 4.96 2.20 8.94
N ILE A 8 4.15 2.88 8.12
CA ILE A 8 3.09 3.75 8.63
C ILE A 8 2.03 2.95 9.41
N PHE A 9 1.78 1.69 9.02
CA PHE A 9 0.85 0.81 9.73
C PHE A 9 1.33 0.39 11.12
N ARG A 10 2.62 0.61 11.46
CA ARG A 10 3.08 0.46 12.86
C ARG A 10 2.50 1.53 13.79
N TYR A 11 2.09 2.67 13.23
CA TYR A 11 1.67 3.86 13.98
C TYR A 11 0.18 4.14 13.91
N ILE A 12 -0.57 3.36 13.11
CA ILE A 12 -2.01 3.53 12.95
C ILE A 12 -2.81 3.16 14.22
N GLY A 13 -2.30 2.25 15.05
CA GLY A 13 -2.99 1.81 16.27
C GLY A 13 -4.02 0.70 16.05
N ASP A 14 -4.95 0.52 16.99
CA ASP A 14 -6.12 -0.37 16.91
C ASP A 14 -5.85 -1.86 16.60
N GLY A 15 -4.72 -2.37 17.10
CA GLY A 15 -4.35 -3.78 16.98
C GLY A 15 -3.72 -4.16 15.63
N TRP A 16 -3.50 -3.18 14.74
CA TRP A 16 -2.69 -3.38 13.54
C TRP A 16 -1.20 -3.43 13.90
N SER A 17 -0.48 -4.38 13.32
CA SER A 17 0.95 -4.57 13.57
C SER A 17 1.68 -5.12 12.36
N VAL A 18 3.00 -4.92 12.34
CA VAL A 18 3.92 -5.45 11.34
C VAL A 18 4.75 -6.56 11.99
N PRO A 19 4.47 -7.84 11.74
CA PRO A 19 5.16 -8.94 12.41
C PRO A 19 6.60 -9.07 11.88
N VAL A 20 7.44 -9.78 12.64
CA VAL A 20 8.85 -9.99 12.28
C VAL A 20 8.99 -10.87 11.02
N ALA A 21 8.05 -11.79 10.81
CA ALA A 21 8.01 -12.70 9.67
C ALA A 21 6.57 -13.04 9.28
N GLY A 22 6.37 -13.44 8.02
CA GLY A 22 5.10 -13.91 7.51
C GLY A 22 4.39 -12.88 6.63
N TYR A 23 3.24 -12.39 7.08
CA TYR A 23 2.49 -11.34 6.42
C TYR A 23 3.12 -9.97 6.67
N ASP A 24 2.90 -9.02 5.77
CA ASP A 24 3.45 -7.67 5.93
C ASP A 24 2.72 -6.90 7.04
N ILE A 25 1.42 -7.11 7.18
CA ILE A 25 0.58 -6.46 8.18
C ILE A 25 -0.45 -7.47 8.70
N VAL A 26 -0.70 -7.46 10.02
CA VAL A 26 -1.72 -8.30 10.66
C VAL A 26 -2.57 -7.50 11.65
N ASN A 27 -3.82 -7.91 11.79
CA ASN A 27 -4.67 -7.56 12.94
C ASN A 27 -5.33 -8.85 13.42
N GLU A 28 -4.72 -9.51 14.41
CA GLU A 28 -5.16 -10.83 14.86
C GLU A 28 -6.53 -10.80 15.54
N ASN A 29 -6.87 -9.69 16.22
CA ASN A 29 -8.16 -9.51 16.88
C ASN A 29 -9.32 -9.46 15.87
N LEU A 30 -9.09 -8.85 14.71
CA LEU A 30 -10.07 -8.76 13.61
C LEU A 30 -9.88 -9.86 12.56
N GLY A 31 -8.86 -10.71 12.73
CA GLY A 31 -8.52 -11.79 11.80
C GLY A 31 -8.01 -11.32 10.43
N TYR A 32 -7.37 -10.15 10.31
CA TYR A 32 -6.81 -9.68 9.04
C TYR A 32 -5.34 -10.09 8.86
N TYR A 33 -5.04 -10.62 7.67
CA TYR A 33 -3.68 -11.04 7.26
C TYR A 33 -3.35 -10.48 5.88
N VAL A 34 -2.38 -9.58 5.80
CA VAL A 34 -2.20 -8.71 4.63
C VAL A 34 -0.81 -8.91 4.03
N GLU A 35 -0.78 -9.16 2.73
CA GLU A 35 0.42 -9.09 1.90
C GLU A 35 0.36 -7.83 1.05
N MET A 36 1.39 -6.99 1.13
CA MET A 36 1.52 -5.72 0.43
C MET A 36 2.39 -5.87 -0.82
N LYS A 37 1.93 -5.31 -1.95
CA LYS A 37 2.70 -5.23 -3.19
C LYS A 37 2.75 -3.80 -3.72
N ASN A 38 3.90 -3.42 -4.27
CA ASN A 38 4.16 -2.12 -4.92
C ASN A 38 4.46 -2.34 -6.42
N LYS A 39 4.45 -1.30 -7.27
CA LYS A 39 4.69 -1.41 -8.73
C LYS A 39 5.97 -2.15 -9.12
N HIS A 40 7.00 -2.11 -8.28
CA HIS A 40 8.27 -2.82 -8.48
C HIS A 40 8.25 -4.27 -7.97
N ASN A 41 7.27 -4.63 -7.14
CA ASN A 41 7.03 -5.98 -6.62
C ASN A 41 5.84 -6.58 -7.38
N THR A 42 6.02 -6.86 -8.66
CA THR A 42 4.99 -7.48 -9.50
C THR A 42 4.83 -8.95 -9.17
N MET A 43 3.57 -9.41 -9.06
CA MET A 43 3.27 -10.82 -8.96
C MET A 43 3.46 -11.46 -10.33
N ASN A 44 4.44 -12.35 -10.46
CA ASN A 44 4.45 -13.33 -11.53
C ASN A 44 3.51 -14.49 -11.14
N SER A 45 3.25 -15.40 -12.08
CA SER A 45 2.37 -16.55 -11.83
C SER A 45 2.80 -17.33 -10.58
N SER A 46 4.08 -17.62 -10.44
CA SER A 46 4.62 -18.40 -9.31
C SER A 46 4.46 -17.69 -7.96
N SER A 47 4.77 -16.39 -7.88
CA SER A 47 4.60 -15.64 -6.62
C SER A 47 3.12 -15.45 -6.26
N SER A 48 2.26 -15.23 -7.26
CA SER A 48 0.79 -15.21 -7.10
C SER A 48 0.27 -16.49 -6.46
N GLN A 49 0.61 -17.64 -7.04
CA GLN A 49 0.19 -18.95 -6.54
C GLN A 49 0.72 -19.20 -5.12
N LYS A 50 1.99 -18.89 -4.85
CA LYS A 50 2.59 -19.08 -3.53
C LYS A 50 1.88 -18.25 -2.45
N THR A 51 1.61 -16.98 -2.70
CA THR A 51 0.87 -16.12 -1.78
C THR A 51 -0.54 -16.63 -1.55
N TYR A 52 -1.23 -17.03 -2.62
CA TYR A 52 -2.60 -17.55 -2.52
C TYR A 52 -2.67 -18.85 -1.71
N MET A 53 -1.75 -19.80 -1.93
CA MET A 53 -1.66 -21.03 -1.15
C MET A 53 -1.40 -20.75 0.34
N ARG A 54 -0.55 -19.77 0.66
CA ARG A 54 -0.32 -19.36 2.06
C ARG A 54 -1.59 -18.80 2.71
N MET A 55 -2.37 -18.01 1.97
CA MET A 55 -3.65 -17.49 2.43
C MET A 55 -4.68 -18.60 2.64
N GLN A 56 -4.74 -19.60 1.74
CA GLN A 56 -5.55 -20.80 1.96
C GLN A 56 -5.13 -21.58 3.21
N SER A 57 -3.83 -21.75 3.45
CA SER A 57 -3.32 -22.40 4.67
C SER A 57 -3.69 -21.64 5.95
N THR A 58 -3.78 -20.31 5.88
CA THR A 58 -4.23 -19.47 7.00
C THR A 58 -5.71 -19.74 7.27
N LEU A 59 -6.54 -19.81 6.23
CA LEU A 59 -7.96 -20.14 6.35
C LEU A 59 -8.22 -21.55 6.90
N LEU A 60 -7.36 -22.52 6.58
CA LEU A 60 -7.44 -23.87 7.15
C LEU A 60 -7.19 -23.88 8.66
N SER A 61 -6.41 -22.93 9.17
CA SER A 61 -6.08 -22.81 10.59
C SER A 61 -7.05 -21.89 11.33
N ASN A 62 -7.62 -20.90 10.63
CA ASN A 62 -8.57 -19.94 11.14
C ASN A 62 -9.61 -19.63 10.04
N SER A 63 -10.79 -20.24 10.13
CA SER A 63 -11.85 -20.10 9.12
C SER A 63 -12.42 -18.68 9.03
N ASP A 64 -12.27 -17.87 10.08
CA ASP A 64 -12.79 -16.50 10.13
C ASP A 64 -11.78 -15.47 9.61
N ALA A 65 -10.56 -15.90 9.27
CA ALA A 65 -9.51 -15.03 8.75
C ALA A 65 -9.94 -14.32 7.44
N ASN A 66 -9.47 -13.10 7.27
CA ASN A 66 -9.61 -12.30 6.06
C ASN A 66 -8.21 -12.00 5.51
N CYS A 67 -7.86 -12.67 4.42
CA CYS A 67 -6.58 -12.52 3.75
C CYS A 67 -6.66 -11.49 2.64
N MET A 68 -5.69 -10.58 2.57
CA MET A 68 -5.68 -9.51 1.57
C MET A 68 -4.35 -9.43 0.83
N LEU A 69 -4.42 -9.42 -0.49
CA LEU A 69 -3.35 -8.89 -1.34
C LEU A 69 -3.64 -7.40 -1.56
N VAL A 70 -2.90 -6.53 -0.88
CA VAL A 70 -3.03 -5.09 -1.00
C VAL A 70 -2.03 -4.56 -2.02
N GLU A 71 -2.51 -3.83 -3.01
CA GLU A 71 -1.71 -3.21 -4.05
C GLU A 71 -1.57 -1.70 -3.80
N VAL A 72 -0.35 -1.27 -3.49
CA VAL A 72 0.03 0.14 -3.31
C VAL A 72 -0.11 0.94 -4.61
N ILE A 73 0.09 0.28 -5.75
CA ILE A 73 -0.14 0.84 -7.08
C ILE A 73 -1.13 -0.06 -7.83
N SER A 74 -2.42 0.04 -7.51
CA SER A 74 -3.51 -0.59 -8.26
C SER A 74 -3.97 0.26 -9.46
N LYS A 75 -4.64 -0.36 -10.43
CA LYS A 75 -5.27 0.36 -11.56
C LYS A 75 -6.60 1.01 -11.19
N ASN A 76 -7.30 0.41 -10.22
CA ASN A 76 -8.63 0.81 -9.79
C ASN A 76 -8.66 0.84 -8.26
N SER A 77 -9.50 1.71 -7.70
CA SER A 77 -10.01 1.60 -6.33
C SER A 77 -10.91 0.36 -6.24
N GLN A 78 -10.54 -0.64 -5.43
CA GLN A 78 -11.23 -1.92 -5.40
C GLN A 78 -11.01 -2.72 -4.11
N ASN A 79 -12.00 -3.51 -3.74
CA ASN A 79 -11.92 -4.59 -2.75
C ASN A 79 -12.71 -5.79 -3.27
N ILE A 80 -12.07 -6.63 -4.07
CA ILE A 80 -12.72 -7.71 -4.82
C ILE A 80 -12.17 -9.08 -4.42
N VAL A 81 -12.92 -10.14 -4.70
CA VAL A 81 -12.41 -11.51 -4.54
C VAL A 81 -11.19 -11.67 -5.43
N TRP A 82 -10.10 -12.21 -4.89
CA TRP A 82 -8.91 -12.47 -5.67
C TRP A 82 -9.06 -13.82 -6.39
N ASN A 83 -9.36 -13.76 -7.68
CA ASN A 83 -9.43 -14.96 -8.53
C ASN A 83 -8.02 -15.27 -9.09
N VAL A 84 -7.55 -16.50 -8.90
CA VAL A 84 -6.27 -16.97 -9.45
C VAL A 84 -6.41 -18.37 -10.06
N SER A 85 -5.38 -18.81 -10.79
CA SER A 85 -5.27 -20.19 -11.26
C SER A 85 -4.10 -20.89 -10.57
N LEU A 86 -4.38 -21.97 -9.83
CA LEU A 86 -3.37 -22.87 -9.27
C LEU A 86 -3.26 -24.08 -10.21
N ASP A 87 -2.09 -24.33 -10.77
CA ASP A 87 -1.87 -25.43 -11.73
C ASP A 87 -2.93 -25.50 -12.85
N SER A 88 -3.27 -24.33 -13.41
CA SER A 88 -4.33 -24.15 -14.44
C SER A 88 -5.77 -24.40 -13.98
N VAL A 89 -5.99 -24.67 -12.69
CA VAL A 89 -7.32 -24.79 -12.08
C VAL A 89 -7.73 -23.43 -11.49
N PRO A 90 -8.84 -22.83 -11.92
CA PRO A 90 -9.33 -21.59 -11.34
C PRO A 90 -9.79 -21.82 -9.90
N VAL A 91 -9.34 -20.96 -8.99
CA VAL A 91 -9.73 -20.98 -7.58
C VAL A 91 -10.10 -19.57 -7.13
N SER A 92 -11.03 -19.53 -6.18
CA SER A 92 -11.48 -18.30 -5.54
C SER A 92 -11.98 -18.61 -4.13
N ASN A 93 -11.91 -17.61 -3.26
CA ASN A 93 -12.45 -17.67 -1.91
C ASN A 93 -12.83 -16.25 -1.49
N ASP A 94 -14.01 -16.05 -0.93
CA ASP A 94 -14.54 -14.75 -0.55
C ASP A 94 -13.72 -14.03 0.54
N LYS A 95 -12.99 -14.79 1.35
CA LYS A 95 -12.05 -14.32 2.37
C LYS A 95 -10.65 -14.01 1.85
N ILE A 96 -10.34 -14.32 0.60
CA ILE A 96 -9.06 -13.95 -0.05
C ILE A 96 -9.33 -12.84 -1.06
N ARG A 97 -8.91 -11.62 -0.73
CA ARG A 97 -9.31 -10.42 -1.46
C ARG A 97 -8.12 -9.69 -2.07
N ARG A 98 -8.35 -9.07 -3.23
CA ARG A 98 -7.42 -8.16 -3.88
C ARG A 98 -7.92 -6.74 -3.65
N VAL A 99 -7.10 -5.95 -2.97
CA VAL A 99 -7.52 -4.67 -2.37
C VAL A 99 -6.57 -3.58 -2.83
N SER A 100 -7.09 -2.43 -3.23
CA SER A 100 -6.27 -1.25 -3.49
C SER A 100 -5.90 -0.55 -2.19
N ILE A 101 -4.78 0.18 -2.18
CA ILE A 101 -4.28 0.80 -0.96
C ILE A 101 -5.27 1.79 -0.34
N ASP A 102 -5.98 2.59 -1.15
CA ASP A 102 -7.01 3.51 -0.67
C ASP A 102 -8.13 2.78 0.08
N LYS A 103 -8.59 1.63 -0.44
CA LYS A 103 -9.57 0.78 0.25
C LYS A 103 -9.03 0.12 1.49
N PHE A 104 -7.74 -0.20 1.52
CA PHE A 104 -7.12 -0.70 2.73
C PHE A 104 -7.02 0.38 3.81
N TYR A 105 -6.66 1.62 3.46
CA TYR A 105 -6.70 2.75 4.40
C TYR A 105 -8.12 3.05 4.89
N GLU A 106 -9.13 3.02 4.01
CA GLU A 106 -10.55 3.14 4.40
C GLU A 106 -10.91 2.06 5.43
N LEU A 107 -10.54 0.81 5.20
CA LEU A 107 -10.79 -0.30 6.12
C LEU A 107 -10.12 -0.09 7.48
N VAL A 108 -8.86 0.36 7.46
CA VAL A 108 -8.04 0.47 8.66
C VAL A 108 -8.45 1.67 9.52
N THR A 109 -8.84 2.78 8.90
CA THR A 109 -9.12 4.06 9.57
C THR A 109 -10.61 4.38 9.71
N SER A 110 -11.48 3.60 9.04
CA SER A 110 -12.90 3.91 8.84
C SER A 110 -13.18 5.26 8.13
N ASP A 111 -12.16 5.84 7.48
CA ASP A 111 -12.27 7.07 6.70
C ASP A 111 -11.98 6.80 5.22
N LYS A 112 -13.02 6.95 4.39
CA LYS A 112 -12.98 6.76 2.94
C LYS A 112 -11.86 7.58 2.26
N TYR A 113 -11.51 8.74 2.81
CA TYR A 113 -10.53 9.64 2.23
C TYR A 113 -9.16 9.61 2.95
N ALA A 114 -8.92 8.66 3.85
CA ALA A 114 -7.69 8.60 4.63
C ALA A 114 -6.42 8.55 3.77
N PHE A 115 -6.41 7.75 2.71
CA PHE A 115 -5.26 7.70 1.81
C PHE A 115 -5.04 9.01 1.06
N LYS A 116 -6.10 9.64 0.57
CA LYS A 116 -6.03 10.96 -0.07
C LYS A 116 -5.45 12.01 0.89
N LYS A 117 -5.99 12.08 2.12
CA LYS A 117 -5.50 13.00 3.16
C LYS A 117 -4.01 12.78 3.45
N LEU A 118 -3.57 11.53 3.55
CA LEU A 118 -2.16 11.20 3.70
C LEU A 118 -1.33 11.74 2.52
N CYS A 119 -1.76 11.47 1.28
CA CYS A 119 -1.09 11.96 0.08
C CYS A 119 -1.03 13.49 0.00
N GLU A 120 -2.05 14.19 0.49
CA GLU A 120 -2.11 15.67 0.53
C GLU A 120 -1.19 16.27 1.60
N GLN A 121 -0.97 15.58 2.71
CA GLN A 121 -0.07 16.03 3.79
C GLN A 121 1.39 15.67 3.53
N LEU A 122 1.67 14.68 2.68
CA LEU A 122 3.03 14.23 2.43
C LEU A 122 3.96 15.33 1.89
N PRO A 123 3.55 16.19 0.94
CA PRO A 123 4.38 17.31 0.48
C PRO A 123 4.79 18.25 1.61
N SER A 124 3.86 18.67 2.46
CA SER A 124 4.19 19.60 3.57
C SER A 124 5.08 18.96 4.61
N VAL A 125 4.89 17.66 4.91
CA VAL A 125 5.79 16.93 5.83
C VAL A 125 7.20 16.81 5.25
N ILE A 126 7.33 16.63 3.93
CA ILE A 126 8.64 16.61 3.26
C ILE A 126 9.28 17.99 3.37
N ASP A 127 8.53 19.06 3.07
CA ASP A 127 9.03 20.45 3.17
C ASP A 127 9.50 20.77 4.60
N ASP A 128 8.72 20.40 5.62
CA ASP A 128 9.07 20.61 7.03
C ASP A 128 10.34 19.84 7.43
N ILE A 129 10.48 18.59 7.01
CA ILE A 129 11.69 17.77 7.25
C ILE A 129 12.91 18.36 6.54
N LEU A 130 12.76 18.89 5.33
CA LEU A 130 13.84 19.56 4.60
C LEU A 130 14.30 20.85 5.28
N VAL A 131 13.39 21.55 5.98
CA VAL A 131 13.72 22.74 6.78
C VAL A 131 14.37 22.38 8.11
N GLU A 132 13.97 21.27 8.74
CA GLU A 132 14.50 20.85 10.05
C GLU A 132 15.82 20.07 9.98
N ILE A 133 16.10 19.35 8.88
CA ILE A 133 17.33 18.60 8.74
C ILE A 133 18.34 19.41 7.94
N ASP A 134 19.44 19.82 8.59
CA ASP A 134 20.70 20.19 7.91
C ASP A 134 21.28 18.91 7.27
N LEU A 135 20.68 18.50 6.13
CA LEU A 135 20.98 17.24 5.46
C LEU A 135 22.41 17.30 4.91
N ASP A 136 23.29 16.51 5.49
CA ASP A 136 24.66 16.29 5.03
C ASP A 136 24.71 16.05 3.50
N GLY A 137 25.34 16.99 2.80
CA GLY A 137 26.03 16.91 1.49
C GLY A 137 25.34 16.26 0.29
N GLU A 138 25.02 14.97 0.34
CA GLU A 138 24.70 14.14 -0.84
C GLU A 138 23.20 13.97 -1.13
N LEU A 139 22.33 13.99 -0.11
CA LEU A 139 20.87 13.98 -0.32
C LEU A 139 20.38 15.36 -0.81
N ASN A 140 21.02 16.42 -0.31
CA ASN A 140 20.71 17.78 -0.69
C ASN A 140 21.00 18.02 -2.18
N THR A 141 22.08 17.47 -2.75
CA THR A 141 22.39 17.68 -4.18
C THR A 141 21.36 17.01 -5.09
N VAL A 142 20.92 15.78 -4.81
CA VAL A 142 19.91 15.11 -5.66
C VAL A 142 18.56 15.82 -5.60
N VAL A 143 18.13 16.25 -4.41
CA VAL A 143 16.87 17.02 -4.25
C VAL A 143 16.99 18.38 -4.92
N SER A 144 18.10 19.10 -4.70
CA SER A 144 18.39 20.39 -5.34
C SER A 144 18.45 20.29 -6.87
N GLU A 145 19.05 19.21 -7.40
CA GLU A 145 19.13 18.94 -8.83
C GLU A 145 17.74 18.68 -9.42
N LEU A 146 16.90 17.93 -8.72
CA LEU A 146 15.52 17.66 -9.15
C LEU A 146 14.63 18.92 -9.08
N GLU A 147 14.79 19.75 -8.05
CA GLU A 147 14.10 21.04 -7.93
C GLU A 147 14.58 22.06 -8.97
N ALA A 148 15.89 22.07 -9.29
CA ALA A 148 16.46 22.89 -10.34
C ALA A 148 15.95 22.50 -11.74
N VAL A 149 15.61 21.22 -11.95
CA VAL A 149 14.97 20.74 -13.18
C VAL A 149 13.50 21.16 -13.22
N SER A 150 12.76 21.05 -12.12
CA SER A 150 11.47 21.72 -11.94
C SER A 150 11.06 21.69 -10.46
N PRO A 151 10.66 22.83 -9.85
CA PRO A 151 10.20 22.88 -8.46
C PRO A 151 9.00 21.96 -8.19
N ASN A 152 8.22 21.68 -9.24
CA ASN A 152 7.06 20.81 -9.18
C ASN A 152 7.37 19.37 -9.58
N LEU A 153 8.61 19.00 -9.93
CA LEU A 153 8.93 17.67 -10.45
C LEU A 153 8.69 16.57 -9.42
N LEU A 154 9.18 16.72 -8.19
CA LEU A 154 8.97 15.77 -7.10
C LEU A 154 7.47 15.60 -6.80
N LYS A 155 6.77 16.73 -6.71
CA LYS A 155 5.31 16.79 -6.54
C LYS A 155 4.58 16.12 -7.70
N SER A 156 5.04 16.33 -8.93
CA SER A 156 4.46 15.76 -10.16
C SER A 156 4.72 14.26 -10.28
N ILE A 157 5.93 13.77 -9.96
CA ILE A 157 6.25 12.34 -9.92
C ILE A 157 5.36 11.62 -8.91
N TYR A 158 5.16 12.24 -7.75
CA TYR A 158 4.27 11.73 -6.72
C TYR A 158 2.81 11.73 -7.20
N LEU A 159 2.28 12.86 -7.68
CA LEU A 159 0.89 13.02 -8.13
C LEU A 159 0.55 12.16 -9.36
N LEU A 160 1.40 12.12 -10.39
CA LEU A 160 1.23 11.28 -11.59
C LEU A 160 1.18 9.78 -11.25
N SER A 161 1.78 9.37 -10.13
CA SER A 161 1.72 7.98 -9.68
C SER A 161 0.35 7.59 -9.13
N PHE A 162 -0.51 8.55 -8.78
CA PHE A 162 -1.82 8.34 -8.13
C PHE A 162 -3.00 8.99 -8.85
N GLU A 163 -2.80 9.60 -10.03
CA GLU A 163 -3.84 10.26 -10.83
C GLU A 163 -5.08 9.38 -11.10
N ASN A 164 -4.89 8.06 -11.21
CA ASN A 164 -5.97 7.11 -11.50
C ASN A 164 -6.77 6.66 -10.25
N TYR A 165 -6.55 7.26 -9.08
CA TYR A 165 -7.14 6.82 -7.81
C TYR A 165 -8.46 7.53 -7.53
N GLU A 166 -9.38 6.86 -6.82
CA GLU A 166 -10.70 7.42 -6.53
C GLU A 166 -10.58 8.73 -5.73
N GLY A 167 -11.15 9.82 -6.26
CA GLY A 167 -11.09 11.15 -5.63
C GLY A 167 -9.85 11.99 -5.99
N PHE A 168 -8.99 11.52 -6.91
CA PHE A 168 -7.87 12.28 -7.45
C PHE A 168 -8.25 13.06 -8.74
N GLU A 169 -9.50 12.96 -9.20
CA GLU A 169 -10.05 13.64 -10.40
C GLU A 169 -10.04 15.17 -10.32
N SER A 170 -9.88 15.76 -9.13
CA SER A 170 -9.97 17.20 -8.90
C SER A 170 -8.73 17.81 -8.22
N LEU A 171 -7.57 17.16 -8.31
CA LEU A 171 -6.33 17.73 -7.78
C LEU A 171 -5.89 18.91 -8.66
N ASN A 172 -6.15 20.13 -8.18
CA ASN A 172 -5.56 21.33 -8.76
C ASN A 172 -4.07 21.36 -8.39
N VAL A 173 -3.23 21.33 -9.44
CA VAL A 173 -1.77 21.52 -9.39
C VAL A 173 -1.44 22.95 -9.02
#